data_AF-A0A502IZX8-F1
#
_entry.id   AF-A0A502IZX8-F1
#
_cell.length_a   1.000
_cell.length_b   1.000
_cell.length_c   1.000
_cell.angle_alpha   90.00
_cell.angle_beta   90.00
_cell.angle_gamma   90.00
#
_symmetry.space_group_name_H-M   'P 1'
#
loop_
_entity.id
_entity.type
_entity.pdbx_description
1 polymer ?
#
loop_
_entity_poly.entity_id
_entity_poly.type
_entity_poly.pdbx_seq_one_letter_code
_entity_poly.pdbx_strand_id
1 'polypeptide(L)'
;MSGIGASGFIILIILAVIFFGPKKLPELGRAMGSTLREFKKATSGLASDDFDEDKKEKAAEKQLVTATAKPAEKVESSEQIDREKLEREIRERLERERLEKEIRAKIEQERKEASSSSEPNA
;
A
#
# COMPACT_ATOMS: atom_id res chain seq x y z
N MET A 1 -40.24 -11.20 30.46
CA MET A 1 -40.00 -9.83 29.96
C MET A 1 -39.54 -9.96 28.52
N SER A 2 -40.46 -9.82 27.57
CA SER A 2 -40.16 -9.98 26.14
C SER A 2 -39.38 -8.76 25.68
N GLY A 3 -38.05 -8.85 25.78
CA GLY A 3 -37.15 -7.77 25.42
C GLY A 3 -37.29 -7.38 23.95
N ILE A 4 -37.05 -6.10 23.68
CA ILE A 4 -36.76 -5.54 22.35
C ILE A 4 -35.53 -6.30 21.82
N GLY A 5 -35.77 -7.47 21.24
CA GLY A 5 -34.74 -8.32 20.66
C GLY A 5 -34.44 -7.88 19.23
N ALA A 6 -34.03 -8.84 18.40
CA ALA A 6 -33.81 -8.63 16.97
C ALA A 6 -34.99 -7.94 16.26
N SER A 7 -36.23 -8.21 16.71
CA SER A 7 -37.45 -7.56 16.20
C SER A 7 -37.44 -6.03 16.36
N GLY A 8 -36.90 -5.51 17.47
CA GLY A 8 -36.78 -4.07 17.69
C GLY A 8 -35.74 -3.41 16.79
N PHE A 9 -34.59 -4.07 16.59
CA PHE A 9 -33.54 -3.58 15.69
C PHE A 9 -34.02 -3.49 14.24
N ILE A 10 -34.83 -4.44 13.78
CA ILE A 10 -35.39 -4.44 12.42
C ILE A 10 -36.23 -3.18 12.18
N ILE A 11 -37.06 -2.79 13.14
CA ILE A 11 -37.88 -1.57 13.03
C ILE A 11 -36.98 -0.33 12.91
N LEU A 12 -35.92 -0.26 13.70
CA LEU A 12 -34.95 0.85 13.66
C LEU A 12 -34.21 0.93 12.32
N ILE A 13 -33.80 -0.21 11.76
CA ILE A 13 -33.15 -0.28 10.45
C ILE A 13 -34.12 0.17 9.35
N ILE A 14 -35.40 -0.25 9.40
CA ILE A 14 -36.40 0.17 8.41
C ILE A 14 -36.57 1.69 8.44
N LEU A 15 -36.69 2.29 9.63
CA LEU A 15 -36.76 3.76 9.74
C LEU A 15 -35.51 4.42 9.15
N ALA A 16 -34.31 3.94 9.49
CA ALA A 16 -33.07 4.46 8.94
C ALA A 16 -33.02 4.34 7.41
N VAL A 17 -33.45 3.21 6.85
CA VAL A 17 -33.53 2.98 5.39
C VAL A 17 -34.51 3.96 4.72
N ILE A 18 -35.61 4.34 5.38
CA ILE A 18 -36.56 5.32 4.84
C ILE A 18 -35.94 6.72 4.79
N PHE A 19 -35.25 7.15 5.86
CA PHE A 19 -34.61 8.47 5.91
C PHE A 19 -33.37 8.58 5.00
N PHE A 20 -32.50 7.57 5.03
CA PHE A 20 -31.23 7.60 4.29
C PHE A 20 -31.34 6.98 2.89
N GLY A 21 -32.28 6.07 2.67
CA GLY A 21 -32.43 5.30 1.44
C GLY A 21 -31.63 3.98 1.47
N PRO A 22 -32.17 2.88 0.89
CA PRO A 22 -31.53 1.55 0.93
C PRO A 22 -30.21 1.49 0.15
N LYS A 23 -29.96 2.44 -0.76
CA LYS A 23 -28.70 2.53 -1.50
C LYS A 23 -27.59 3.25 -0.71
N LYS A 24 -27.94 4.16 0.21
CA LYS A 24 -26.97 5.00 0.93
C LYS A 24 -26.35 4.32 2.13
N LEU A 25 -27.10 3.51 2.87
CA LEU A 25 -26.55 2.71 3.96
C LEU A 25 -25.40 1.77 3.52
N PRO A 26 -25.52 0.97 2.44
CA PRO A 26 -24.41 0.14 1.98
C PRO A 26 -23.27 0.96 1.37
N GLU A 27 -23.56 2.10 0.73
CA GLU A 27 -22.53 3.01 0.20
C GLU A 27 -21.68 3.60 1.34
N LEU A 28 -22.31 4.10 2.41
CA LEU A 28 -21.66 4.59 3.62
C LEU A 28 -20.90 3.48 4.35
N GLY A 29 -21.49 2.29 4.48
CA GLY A 29 -20.84 1.13 5.09
C GLY A 29 -19.58 0.69 4.32
N ARG A 30 -19.58 0.78 2.99
CA ARG A 30 -18.38 0.48 2.17
C ARG A 30 -17.30 1.54 2.34
N ALA A 31 -17.68 2.83 2.34
CA ALA A 31 -16.74 3.92 2.56
C ALA A 31 -16.09 3.84 3.96
N MET A 32 -16.91 3.73 5.01
CA MET A 32 -16.41 3.58 6.39
C MET A 32 -15.64 2.26 6.57
N GLY A 33 -16.09 1.17 5.96
CA GLY A 33 -15.45 -0.14 6.05
C GLY A 33 -14.03 -0.13 5.50
N SER A 34 -13.78 0.56 4.38
CA SER A 34 -12.44 0.73 3.82
C SER A 34 -11.53 1.49 4.80
N THR A 35 -12.02 2.60 5.38
CA THR A 35 -11.29 3.36 6.41
C THR A 35 -11.01 2.53 7.65
N LEU A 36 -11.99 1.81 8.18
CA LEU A 36 -11.81 0.93 9.35
C LEU A 36 -10.82 -0.20 9.06
N ARG A 37 -10.78 -0.71 7.82
CA ARG A 37 -9.87 -1.77 7.41
C ARG A 37 -8.42 -1.27 7.34
N GLU A 38 -8.21 -0.08 6.80
CA GLU A 38 -6.90 0.57 6.78
C GLU A 38 -6.46 0.97 8.19
N PHE A 39 -7.37 1.54 8.98
CA PHE A 39 -7.13 1.88 10.39
C PHE A 39 -6.74 0.63 11.20
N LYS A 40 -7.45 -0.48 11.02
CA LYS A 40 -7.07 -1.76 11.64
C LYS A 40 -5.69 -2.21 11.20
N LYS A 41 -5.35 -2.12 9.92
CA LYS A 41 -4.03 -2.53 9.41
C LYS A 41 -2.90 -1.68 9.99
N ALA A 42 -3.09 -0.36 10.06
CA ALA A 42 -2.13 0.56 10.66
C ALA A 42 -1.98 0.32 12.17
N THR A 43 -3.11 0.16 12.88
CA THR A 43 -3.14 -0.06 14.34
C THR A 43 -2.59 -1.44 14.70
N SER A 44 -2.85 -2.49 13.90
CA SER A 44 -2.31 -3.82 14.13
C SER A 44 -0.79 -3.83 14.06
N GLY A 45 -0.16 -3.07 13.15
CA GLY A 45 1.30 -2.96 13.11
C GLY A 45 1.90 -2.34 14.37
N LEU A 46 1.22 -1.32 14.93
CA LEU A 46 1.63 -0.63 16.15
C LEU A 46 1.40 -1.48 17.41
N ALA A 47 0.29 -2.22 17.47
CA ALA A 47 -0.03 -3.10 18.59
C ALA A 47 0.82 -4.38 18.63
N SER A 48 1.51 -4.72 17.52
CA SER A 48 2.38 -5.89 17.43
C SER A 48 3.80 -5.61 17.93
N ASP A 49 4.21 -4.34 18.07
CA ASP A 49 5.57 -3.95 18.46
C ASP A 49 5.84 -4.11 19.98
N ASP A 50 4.79 -4.38 20.77
CA ASP A 50 4.85 -4.64 22.23
C ASP A 50 4.51 -6.11 22.61
N PHE A 51 4.09 -6.95 21.65
CA PHE A 51 3.65 -8.33 21.92
C PHE A 51 4.01 -9.27 20.76
N ASP A 52 5.28 -9.67 20.73
CA ASP A 52 5.89 -10.88 20.14
C ASP A 52 5.43 -11.46 18.78
N GLU A 53 6.47 -11.94 18.09
CA GLU A 53 6.56 -12.52 16.76
C GLU A 53 5.74 -13.82 16.53
N ASP A 54 4.42 -13.85 16.64
CA ASP A 54 3.68 -15.09 16.35
C ASP A 54 2.25 -14.85 15.84
N LYS A 55 2.09 -14.44 14.57
CA LYS A 55 0.86 -14.70 13.76
C LYS A 55 0.92 -14.26 12.29
N LYS A 56 2.01 -14.56 11.59
CA LYS A 56 2.01 -14.52 10.11
C LYS A 56 1.69 -15.90 9.54
N GLU A 57 0.44 -16.35 9.65
CA GLU A 57 -0.08 -17.33 8.69
C GLU A 57 -1.61 -17.37 8.70
N LYS A 58 -2.20 -17.57 7.52
CA LYS A 58 -3.64 -17.75 7.24
C LYS A 58 -4.50 -16.49 7.09
N ALA A 59 -4.28 -15.77 5.97
CA ALA A 59 -5.34 -14.95 5.37
C ALA A 59 -5.34 -15.00 3.83
N ALA A 60 -4.70 -16.01 3.23
CA ALA A 60 -4.64 -16.22 1.78
C ALA A 60 -5.44 -17.45 1.35
N GLU A 61 -6.61 -17.72 1.94
CA GLU A 61 -7.48 -18.80 1.43
C GLU A 61 -8.93 -18.62 1.89
N LYS A 62 -9.68 -17.71 1.27
CA LYS A 62 -11.16 -17.84 1.15
C LYS A 62 -11.75 -16.93 0.08
N GLN A 63 -11.20 -17.02 -1.13
CA GLN A 63 -11.95 -16.66 -2.34
C GLN A 63 -12.51 -17.96 -2.93
N LEU A 64 -13.71 -18.36 -2.49
CA LEU A 64 -14.61 -19.29 -3.21
C LEU A 64 -15.86 -19.46 -2.36
N VAL A 65 -16.85 -18.56 -2.52
CA VAL A 65 -18.22 -18.86 -3.00
C VAL A 65 -19.10 -17.61 -2.97
N THR A 66 -19.46 -17.17 -4.18
CA THR A 66 -20.80 -16.72 -4.59
C THR A 66 -21.41 -15.47 -3.94
N ALA A 67 -21.29 -14.35 -4.65
CA ALA A 67 -22.39 -13.40 -4.85
C ALA A 67 -22.34 -12.89 -6.30
N THR A 68 -23.08 -13.58 -7.17
CA THR A 68 -23.39 -13.20 -8.54
C THR A 68 -24.26 -11.94 -8.58
N ALA A 69 -23.68 -10.84 -9.04
CA ALA A 69 -24.36 -9.80 -9.83
C ALA A 69 -23.31 -9.16 -10.77
N LYS A 70 -23.19 -9.76 -11.94
CA LYS A 70 -22.45 -9.38 -13.18
C LYS A 70 -22.84 -7.97 -13.69
N PRO A 71 -22.14 -7.28 -14.63
CA PRO A 71 -20.79 -7.47 -15.21
C PRO A 71 -19.89 -6.20 -15.06
N ALA A 72 -18.64 -6.37 -14.66
CA ALA A 72 -17.59 -5.37 -14.88
C ALA A 72 -16.47 -6.04 -15.70
N GLU A 73 -16.74 -6.18 -16.98
CA GLU A 73 -15.70 -6.26 -18.00
C GLU A 73 -15.04 -4.87 -18.06
N LYS A 74 -13.70 -4.82 -18.16
CA LYS A 74 -12.84 -3.62 -18.29
C LYS A 74 -12.42 -2.93 -16.99
N VAL A 75 -11.46 -3.53 -16.27
CA VAL A 75 -10.40 -2.79 -15.54
C VAL A 75 -9.12 -3.64 -15.52
N GLU A 76 -8.54 -3.92 -16.69
CA GLU A 76 -7.19 -4.51 -16.78
C GLU A 76 -6.18 -3.61 -17.51
N SER A 77 -6.54 -2.36 -17.81
CA SER A 77 -5.70 -1.52 -18.68
C SER A 77 -5.11 -0.27 -18.03
N SER A 78 -5.35 -0.01 -16.73
CA SER A 78 -4.91 1.23 -16.07
C SER A 78 -3.73 1.07 -15.11
N GLU A 79 -3.44 -0.12 -14.58
CA GLU A 79 -2.30 -0.33 -13.66
C GLU A 79 -0.94 -0.55 -14.37
N GLN A 80 -0.95 -0.81 -15.67
CA GLN A 80 0.28 -1.09 -16.43
C GLN A 80 1.05 0.18 -16.82
N ILE A 81 0.39 1.34 -16.88
CA ILE A 81 1.03 2.59 -17.36
C ILE A 81 1.93 3.22 -16.28
N ASP A 82 1.57 3.08 -14.99
CA ASP A 82 2.32 3.72 -13.90
C ASP A 82 3.56 2.93 -13.47
N ARG A 83 3.52 1.59 -13.56
CA ARG A 83 4.65 0.71 -13.20
C ARG A 83 5.82 0.85 -14.15
N GLU A 84 5.58 0.85 -15.47
CA GLU A 84 6.64 1.03 -16.46
C GLU A 84 7.34 2.39 -16.34
N LYS A 85 6.59 3.45 -16.02
CA LYS A 85 7.15 4.79 -15.89
C LYS A 85 8.04 4.91 -14.65
N LEU A 86 7.61 4.32 -13.54
CA LEU A 86 8.38 4.27 -12.29
C LEU A 86 9.66 3.43 -12.44
N GLU A 87 9.58 2.29 -13.13
CA GLU A 87 10.74 1.43 -13.38
C GLU A 87 11.78 2.08 -14.29
N ARG A 88 11.34 2.83 -15.31
CA ARG A 88 12.24 3.65 -16.14
C ARG A 88 12.95 4.72 -15.32
N GLU A 89 12.23 5.41 -14.44
CA GLU A 89 12.79 6.47 -13.62
C GLU A 89 13.81 5.96 -12.58
N ILE A 90 13.53 4.82 -11.94
CA ILE A 90 14.47 4.19 -10.99
C ILE A 90 15.75 3.74 -11.71
N ARG A 91 15.63 3.17 -12.90
CA ARG A 91 16.78 2.71 -13.69
C ARG A 91 17.66 3.88 -14.15
N GLU A 92 17.06 4.98 -14.59
CA GLU A 92 17.80 6.17 -15.02
C GLU A 92 18.52 6.86 -13.85
N ARG A 93 17.89 6.90 -12.67
CA ARG A 93 18.51 7.44 -11.44
C ARG A 93 19.74 6.61 -11.02
N LEU A 94 19.66 5.29 -11.11
CA LEU A 94 20.74 4.39 -10.69
C LEU A 94 21.98 4.48 -11.60
N GLU A 95 21.79 4.70 -12.91
CA GLU A 95 22.90 4.84 -13.86
C GLU A 95 23.67 6.15 -13.69
N ARG A 96 22.95 7.26 -13.43
CA ARG A 96 23.58 8.56 -13.16
C ARG A 96 24.43 8.53 -11.88
N GLU A 97 23.94 7.85 -10.84
CA GLU A 97 24.67 7.76 -9.57
C GLU A 97 25.97 6.92 -9.68
N ARG A 98 26.01 5.95 -10.61
CA ARG A 98 27.21 5.13 -10.85
C ARG A 98 28.27 5.88 -11.64
N LEU A 99 27.88 6.61 -12.67
CA LEU A 99 28.80 7.40 -13.48
C LEU A 99 29.45 8.53 -12.68
N GLU A 100 28.72 9.18 -11.77
CA GLU A 100 29.30 10.20 -10.89
C GLU A 100 30.33 9.62 -9.91
N LYS A 101 30.07 8.43 -9.36
CA LYS A 101 31.01 7.73 -8.49
C LYS A 101 32.25 7.30 -9.26
N GLU A 102 32.10 6.84 -10.49
CA GLU A 102 33.21 6.43 -11.36
C GLU A 102 34.08 7.62 -11.78
N ILE A 103 33.47 8.75 -12.17
CA ILE A 103 34.19 9.99 -12.51
C ILE A 103 34.96 10.53 -11.31
N ARG A 104 34.34 10.56 -10.11
CA ARG A 104 35.03 11.00 -8.88
C ARG A 104 36.21 10.10 -8.53
N ALA A 105 36.05 8.78 -8.62
CA ALA A 105 37.12 7.84 -8.35
C ALA A 105 38.28 8.03 -9.34
N LYS A 106 37.98 8.26 -10.62
CA LYS A 106 38.99 8.46 -11.66
C LYS A 106 39.77 9.76 -11.49
N ILE A 107 39.09 10.86 -11.14
CA ILE A 107 39.73 12.14 -10.81
C ILE A 107 40.60 12.03 -9.55
N GLU A 108 40.14 11.29 -8.53
CA GLU A 108 40.93 11.10 -7.31
C GLU A 108 42.17 10.22 -7.56
N GLN A 109 42.05 9.21 -8.41
CA GLN A 109 43.17 8.37 -8.81
C GLN A 109 44.21 9.17 -9.60
N GLU A 110 43.77 9.97 -10.57
CA GLU A 110 44.65 10.85 -11.35
C GLU A 110 45.34 11.89 -10.47
N ARG A 111 44.65 12.41 -9.43
CA ARG A 111 45.26 13.29 -8.42
C ARG A 111 46.28 12.58 -7.52
N LYS A 112 46.04 11.31 -7.18
CA LYS A 112 47.00 10.50 -6.39
C LYS A 112 48.25 10.16 -7.21
N GLU A 113 48.08 9.81 -8.48
CA GLU A 113 49.17 9.56 -9.44
C GLU A 113 49.99 10.83 -9.69
N ALA A 114 49.33 11.99 -9.80
CA ALA A 114 50.00 13.29 -9.89
C ALA A 114 50.77 13.64 -8.59
N SER A 115 50.26 13.25 -7.42
CA SER A 115 50.93 13.52 -6.14
C SER A 115 52.12 12.58 -5.85
N SER A 116 52.14 11.37 -6.42
CA SER A 116 53.30 10.45 -6.29
C SER A 116 54.42 10.73 -7.28
N SER A 117 54.19 11.58 -8.30
CA SER A 117 55.22 12.01 -9.25
C SER A 117 55.85 13.36 -8.88
N SER A 118 55.39 14.00 -7.80
CA SER A 118 55.85 15.33 -7.37
C SER A 118 56.42 15.35 -5.95
N GLU A 119 57.25 14.36 -5.60
CA GLU A 119 58.34 14.59 -4.65
C GLU A 119 59.57 15.09 -5.43
N PRO A 120 59.82 16.41 -5.49
CA PRO A 120 61.16 16.90 -5.75
C PRO A 120 61.99 16.65 -4.50
N ASN A 121 63.09 15.95 -4.70
CA ASN A 121 64.24 15.87 -3.81
C ASN A 121 64.54 17.25 -3.17
N ALA A 122 64.28 17.41 -1.87
CA ALA A 122 64.74 18.52 -1.03
C ALA A 122 64.75 18.13 0.44
#